data_AF-A0AB35HYW9-F1
#
_entry.id   AF-A0AB35HYW9-F1
#
_cell.length_a   1.000
_cell.length_b   1.000
_cell.length_c   1.000
_cell.angle_alpha   90.00
_cell.angle_beta   90.00
_cell.angle_gamma   90.00
#
_symmetry.space_group_name_H-M   'P 1'
#
loop_
_entity.id
_entity.type
_entity.pdbx_description
1 polymer ?
#
loop_
_entity_poly.entity_id
_entity_poly.type
_entity_poly.pdbx_seq_one_letter_code
_entity_poly.pdbx_strand_id
1 'polypeptide(L)'
;MAMIKKFSITAFCALLFALAACQSRADWEGVYLFSESLGEDPGGASMLVEYRLELGADRCLLAISGYQSDSRIRCTLDAGAESATVRFRSYGNGEVKNIYGVQVYQVDEPLFTLRHTRDSGVLITEWGALTPDSVEEKTGKYFARQ
;
A
#
# COMPACT_ATOMS: atom_id res chain seq x y z
N MET A 1 51.50 -30.55 -39.15
CA MET A 1 50.21 -29.83 -39.18
C MET A 1 49.50 -30.10 -37.85
N ALA A 2 49.54 -29.16 -36.91
CA ALA A 2 48.89 -29.27 -35.61
C ALA A 2 47.63 -28.39 -35.62
N MET A 3 46.48 -29.00 -35.31
CA MET A 3 45.16 -28.39 -35.39
C MET A 3 44.88 -27.63 -34.08
N ILE A 4 44.82 -26.30 -34.16
CA ILE A 4 44.50 -25.41 -33.04
C ILE A 4 42.99 -25.49 -32.79
N LYS A 5 42.59 -26.07 -31.65
CA LYS A 5 41.19 -26.06 -31.16
C LYS A 5 40.83 -24.65 -30.70
N LYS A 6 39.89 -24.02 -31.38
CA LYS A 6 39.27 -22.74 -31.01
C LYS A 6 38.39 -22.98 -29.78
N PHE A 7 38.78 -22.41 -28.63
CA PHE A 7 37.94 -22.31 -27.45
C PHE A 7 36.94 -21.17 -27.65
N SER A 8 35.67 -21.49 -27.86
CA SER A 8 34.57 -20.54 -27.79
C SER A 8 34.39 -20.08 -26.34
N ILE A 9 34.68 -18.80 -26.08
CA ILE A 9 34.32 -18.12 -24.84
C ILE A 9 32.88 -17.66 -25.02
N THR A 10 31.93 -18.44 -24.50
CA THR A 10 30.53 -18.03 -24.45
C THR A 10 30.05 -18.08 -23.00
N ALA A 11 29.32 -17.03 -22.61
CA ALA A 11 28.46 -16.90 -21.44
C ALA A 11 29.13 -16.55 -20.09
N PHE A 12 29.30 -15.26 -19.84
CA PHE A 12 29.32 -14.71 -18.49
C PHE A 12 28.78 -13.27 -18.47
N CYS A 13 27.46 -13.07 -18.60
CA CYS A 13 26.85 -11.78 -18.30
C CYS A 13 25.31 -11.85 -18.20
N ALA A 14 24.77 -12.60 -17.23
CA ALA A 14 23.31 -12.63 -17.00
C ALA A 14 22.91 -12.78 -15.53
N LEU A 15 23.67 -12.16 -14.60
CA LEU A 15 23.44 -12.31 -13.15
C LEU A 15 23.42 -10.98 -12.37
N LEU A 16 23.01 -9.88 -13.01
CA LEU A 16 22.98 -8.55 -12.37
C LEU A 16 21.58 -7.90 -12.22
N PHE A 17 20.50 -8.55 -12.66
CA PHE A 17 19.16 -7.91 -12.65
C PHE A 17 18.26 -8.26 -11.45
N ALA A 18 18.68 -9.10 -10.51
CA ALA A 18 17.80 -9.54 -9.41
C ALA A 18 17.77 -8.60 -8.18
N LEU A 19 18.63 -7.59 -8.10
CA LEU A 19 18.77 -6.75 -6.90
C LEU A 19 17.83 -5.53 -6.85
N ALA A 20 17.26 -5.11 -7.99
CA ALA A 20 16.45 -3.89 -8.06
C ALA A 20 15.05 -4.02 -7.42
N ALA A 21 14.48 -5.23 -7.38
CA ALA A 21 13.12 -5.45 -6.88
C ALA A 21 13.02 -5.43 -5.34
N CYS A 22 14.13 -5.59 -4.62
CA CYS A 22 14.11 -5.58 -3.15
C CYS A 22 14.26 -4.17 -2.57
N GLN A 23 14.97 -3.28 -3.26
CA GLN A 23 15.13 -1.88 -2.84
C GLN A 23 13.82 -1.11 -2.88
N SER A 24 12.96 -1.36 -3.88
CA SER A 24 11.72 -0.61 -4.05
C SER A 24 10.78 -0.73 -2.85
N ARG A 25 10.71 -1.87 -2.16
CA ARG A 25 9.85 -2.04 -0.97
C ARG A 25 10.37 -1.25 0.23
N ALA A 26 11.68 -1.24 0.43
CA ALA A 26 12.32 -0.56 1.57
C ALA A 26 12.03 0.95 1.58
N ASP A 27 11.94 1.55 0.38
CA ASP A 27 11.66 2.98 0.22
C ASP A 27 10.25 3.39 0.71
N TRP A 28 9.31 2.45 0.73
CA TRP A 28 7.93 2.66 1.20
C TRP A 28 7.71 2.24 2.65
N GLU A 29 8.73 1.77 3.37
CA GLU A 29 8.57 1.42 4.77
C GLU A 29 8.28 2.65 5.62
N GLY A 30 7.45 2.49 6.65
CA GLY A 30 7.08 3.57 7.55
C GLY A 30 5.62 3.54 7.97
N VAL A 31 5.20 4.65 8.56
CA VAL A 31 3.84 4.87 9.02
C VAL A 31 3.24 6.01 8.22
N TYR A 32 2.03 5.80 7.70
CA TYR A 32 1.29 6.79 6.95
C TYR A 32 -0.04 7.04 7.65
N LEU A 33 -0.40 8.30 7.82
CA LEU A 33 -1.65 8.73 8.44
C LEU A 33 -2.51 9.51 7.46
N PHE A 34 -3.80 9.24 7.50
CA PHE A 34 -4.84 10.05 6.90
C PHE A 34 -5.98 10.16 7.93
N SER A 35 -6.54 11.35 8.10
CA SER A 35 -7.68 11.57 8.98
C SER A 35 -8.82 12.17 8.17
N GLU A 36 -10.00 11.56 8.25
CA GLU A 36 -11.22 12.13 7.68
C GLU A 36 -12.12 12.71 8.76
N SER A 37 -12.70 13.87 8.46
CA SER A 37 -13.79 14.44 9.25
C SER A 37 -15.10 14.12 8.56
N LEU A 38 -16.01 13.50 9.30
CA LEU A 38 -17.39 13.22 8.89
C LEU A 38 -18.36 14.30 9.37
N GLY A 39 -17.82 15.44 9.82
CA GLY A 39 -18.58 16.55 10.42
C GLY A 39 -18.74 16.40 11.93
N GLU A 40 -19.91 16.80 12.42
CA GLU A 40 -20.28 16.74 13.84
C GLU A 40 -21.51 15.86 14.03
N ASP A 41 -21.58 15.17 15.16
CA ASP A 41 -22.78 14.44 15.56
C ASP A 41 -23.90 15.42 16.00
N PRO A 42 -25.15 14.96 16.25
CA PRO A 42 -26.22 15.83 16.72
C PRO A 42 -25.94 16.57 18.05
N GLY A 43 -24.93 16.13 18.81
CA GLY A 43 -24.46 16.76 20.04
C GLY A 43 -23.33 17.78 19.82
N GLY A 44 -22.87 17.98 18.58
CA GLY A 44 -21.76 18.87 18.23
C GLY A 44 -20.37 18.26 18.44
N ALA A 45 -20.26 16.94 18.66
CA ALA A 45 -18.96 16.29 18.80
C ALA A 45 -18.38 15.95 17.42
N SER A 46 -17.08 16.20 17.23
CA SER A 46 -16.39 15.91 15.96
C SER A 46 -16.37 14.40 15.69
N MET A 47 -16.78 14.04 14.47
CA MET A 47 -16.77 12.67 13.95
C MET A 47 -15.50 12.45 13.15
N LEU A 48 -14.42 12.03 13.82
CA LEU A 48 -13.11 11.79 13.20
C LEU A 48 -12.86 10.30 13.00
N VAL A 49 -12.33 9.91 11.84
CA VAL A 49 -11.81 8.58 11.58
C VAL A 49 -10.35 8.69 11.12
N GLU A 50 -9.46 7.93 11.75
CA GLU A 50 -8.04 7.85 11.40
C GLU A 50 -7.75 6.54 10.65
N TYR A 51 -7.01 6.68 9.55
CA TYR A 51 -6.42 5.62 8.77
C TYR A 51 -4.93 5.61 9.04
N ARG A 52 -4.45 4.53 9.65
CA ARG A 52 -3.04 4.30 9.94
C ARG A 52 -2.53 3.11 9.16
N LEU A 53 -1.71 3.37 8.15
CA LEU A 53 -1.03 2.35 7.35
C LEU A 53 0.39 2.15 7.87
N GLU A 54 0.72 0.93 8.27
CA GLU A 54 2.07 0.53 8.65
C GLU A 54 2.67 -0.41 7.60
N LEU A 55 3.76 0.04 6.98
CA LEU A 55 4.53 -0.71 6.00
C LEU A 55 5.91 -1.05 6.57
N GLY A 56 6.32 -2.31 6.43
CA GLY A 56 7.64 -2.81 6.78
C GLY A 56 7.99 -4.03 5.94
N ALA A 57 9.21 -4.55 6.08
CA ALA A 57 9.71 -5.71 5.33
C ALA A 57 8.67 -6.83 5.19
N ASP A 58 8.12 -7.31 6.33
CA ASP A 58 7.09 -8.36 6.37
C ASP A 58 5.74 -7.87 6.92
N ARG A 59 5.55 -6.55 7.01
CA ARG A 59 4.35 -5.94 7.61
C ARG A 59 3.62 -5.07 6.59
N CYS A 60 2.32 -5.32 6.45
CA CYS A 60 1.37 -4.42 5.82
C CYS A 60 0.08 -4.49 6.64
N LEU A 61 -0.19 -3.44 7.40
CA LEU A 61 -1.36 -3.34 8.26
C LEU A 61 -2.00 -1.97 8.08
N LEU A 62 -3.29 -1.95 7.74
CA LEU A 62 -4.10 -0.74 7.77
C LEU A 62 -5.07 -0.84 8.96
N ALA A 63 -4.97 0.10 9.89
CA ALA A 63 -5.95 0.30 10.95
C ALA A 63 -6.85 1.49 10.59
N ILE A 64 -8.15 1.32 10.77
CA ILE A 64 -9.17 2.35 10.56
C ILE A 64 -9.92 2.45 11.88
N SER A 65 -9.76 3.56 12.58
CA SER A 65 -10.30 3.71 13.94
C SER A 65 -10.83 5.10 14.18
N GLY A 66 -11.96 5.20 14.88
CA GLY A 66 -12.57 6.47 15.23
C GLY A 66 -14.08 6.34 15.31
N TYR A 67 -14.79 7.39 14.88
CA TYR A 67 -16.24 7.45 14.96
C TYR A 67 -16.92 6.24 14.30
N GLN A 68 -17.56 5.41 15.14
CA GLN A 68 -18.22 4.14 14.78
C GLN A 68 -17.39 3.19 13.89
N SER A 69 -16.07 3.36 13.87
CA SER A 69 -15.15 2.66 12.99
C SER A 69 -14.08 1.97 13.82
N ASP A 70 -13.99 0.66 13.69
CA ASP A 70 -12.87 -0.14 14.20
C ASP A 70 -12.65 -1.30 13.24
N SER A 71 -11.67 -1.15 12.36
CA SER A 71 -11.28 -2.16 11.39
C SER A 71 -9.77 -2.28 11.32
N ARG A 72 -9.32 -3.52 11.20
CA ARG A 72 -7.92 -3.84 10.91
C ARG A 72 -7.89 -4.69 9.65
N ILE A 73 -7.07 -4.28 8.69
CA ILE A 73 -6.86 -4.97 7.43
C ILE A 73 -5.39 -5.37 7.36
N ARG A 74 -5.16 -6.68 7.25
CA ARG A 74 -3.87 -7.22 6.80
C ARG A 74 -3.83 -7.05 5.29
N CYS A 75 -2.78 -6.43 4.79
CA CYS A 75 -2.64 -6.14 3.36
C CYS A 75 -1.41 -6.82 2.76
N THR A 76 -1.28 -6.71 1.44
CA THR A 76 -0.03 -6.89 0.71
C THR A 76 0.36 -5.57 0.07
N LEU A 77 1.65 -5.42 -0.23
CA LEU A 77 2.21 -4.23 -0.85
C LEU A 77 2.91 -4.65 -2.14
N ASP A 78 2.45 -4.08 -3.26
CA ASP A 78 3.05 -4.19 -4.57
C ASP A 78 3.78 -2.87 -4.87
N ALA A 79 5.10 -2.84 -4.65
CA ALA A 79 5.91 -1.63 -4.58
C ALA A 79 6.97 -1.55 -5.69
N GLY A 80 6.91 -0.47 -6.47
CA GLY A 80 7.95 -0.04 -7.39
C GLY A 80 8.61 1.27 -6.92
N ALA A 81 9.48 1.83 -7.75
CA ALA A 81 10.22 3.05 -7.42
C ALA A 81 9.33 4.30 -7.25
N GLU A 82 8.24 4.40 -8.02
CA GLU A 82 7.39 5.61 -8.06
C GLU A 82 6.02 5.41 -7.40
N SER A 83 5.62 4.16 -7.18
CA SER A 83 4.31 3.83 -6.64
C SER A 83 4.32 2.58 -5.80
N ALA A 84 3.44 2.54 -4.80
CA ALA A 84 3.12 1.34 -4.04
C ALA A 84 1.61 1.14 -3.93
N THR A 85 1.12 -0.01 -4.41
CA THR A 85 -0.29 -0.38 -4.34
C THR A 85 -0.52 -1.26 -3.12
N VAL A 86 -1.43 -0.82 -2.25
CA VAL A 86 -1.89 -1.55 -1.07
C VAL A 86 -3.09 -2.40 -1.48
N ARG A 87 -3.00 -3.71 -1.25
CA ARG A 87 -4.04 -4.68 -1.65
C ARG A 87 -4.60 -5.41 -0.44
N PHE A 88 -5.88 -5.77 -0.50
CA PHE A 88 -6.52 -6.52 0.55
C PHE A 88 -5.98 -7.96 0.62
N ARG A 89 -5.70 -8.45 1.84
CA ARG A 89 -5.41 -9.87 2.09
C ARG A 89 -6.46 -10.49 3.00
N SER A 90 -6.69 -9.87 4.16
CA SER A 90 -7.71 -10.30 5.12
C SER A 90 -7.97 -9.22 6.17
N TYR A 91 -8.99 -9.38 6.98
CA TYR A 91 -9.19 -8.59 8.18
C TYR A 91 -8.23 -9.02 9.30
N GLY A 92 -8.20 -8.27 10.41
CA GLY A 92 -7.29 -8.47 11.52
C GLY A 92 -7.35 -9.88 12.13
N ASN A 93 -8.54 -10.48 12.10
CA ASN A 93 -8.82 -11.86 12.53
C ASN A 93 -8.32 -12.94 11.56
N GLY A 94 -7.82 -12.55 10.38
CA GLY A 94 -7.33 -13.46 9.34
C GLY A 94 -8.40 -13.91 8.34
N GLU A 95 -9.66 -13.54 8.52
CA GLU A 95 -10.76 -13.89 7.62
C GLU A 95 -10.91 -12.88 6.47
N VAL A 96 -11.51 -13.33 5.37
CA VAL A 96 -11.86 -12.45 4.22
C VAL A 96 -13.19 -11.73 4.41
N LYS A 97 -13.98 -12.14 5.40
CA LYS A 97 -15.24 -11.49 5.79
C LYS A 97 -14.99 -10.60 7.01
N ASN A 98 -15.70 -9.47 7.05
CA ASN A 98 -15.68 -8.60 8.23
C ASN A 98 -16.42 -9.26 9.40
N ILE A 99 -16.46 -8.55 10.54
CA ILE A 99 -17.14 -9.02 11.76
C ILE A 99 -18.64 -9.26 11.60
N TYR A 100 -19.25 -8.73 10.53
CA TYR A 100 -20.66 -8.91 10.18
C TYR A 100 -20.88 -10.06 9.18
N GLY A 101 -19.84 -10.83 8.84
CA GLY A 101 -19.92 -11.95 7.89
C GLY A 101 -20.01 -11.51 6.43
N VAL A 102 -19.76 -10.23 6.13
CA VAL A 102 -19.81 -9.66 4.79
C VAL A 102 -18.41 -9.61 4.19
N GLN A 103 -18.26 -10.09 2.96
CA GLN A 103 -17.03 -9.93 2.19
C GLN A 103 -17.11 -8.61 1.42
N VAL A 104 -16.50 -7.56 1.98
CA VAL A 104 -16.48 -6.23 1.35
C VAL A 104 -15.44 -6.17 0.24
N TYR A 105 -14.31 -6.86 0.41
CA TYR A 105 -13.19 -6.88 -0.54
C TYR A 105 -12.83 -8.30 -0.99
N GLN A 106 -12.32 -8.41 -2.20
CA GLN A 106 -11.69 -9.63 -2.72
C GLN A 106 -10.21 -9.69 -2.33
N VAL A 107 -9.66 -10.89 -2.19
CA VAL A 107 -8.22 -11.07 -1.99
C VAL A 107 -7.47 -10.49 -3.20
N ASP A 108 -6.38 -9.78 -2.93
CA ASP A 108 -5.53 -9.04 -3.88
C ASP A 108 -6.21 -7.84 -4.57
N GLU A 109 -7.43 -7.48 -4.16
CA GLU A 109 -8.11 -6.28 -4.64
C GLU A 109 -7.36 -5.02 -4.20
N PRO A 110 -7.06 -4.08 -5.11
CA PRO A 110 -6.35 -2.85 -4.78
C PRO A 110 -7.24 -1.93 -3.96
N LEU A 111 -6.83 -1.69 -2.71
CA LEU A 111 -7.53 -0.77 -1.81
C LEU A 111 -7.24 0.67 -2.18
N PHE A 112 -5.96 0.99 -2.40
CA PHE A 112 -5.49 2.29 -2.88
C PHE A 112 -4.02 2.18 -3.34
N THR A 113 -3.54 3.22 -4.04
CA THR A 113 -2.16 3.34 -4.48
C THR A 113 -1.55 4.63 -3.95
N LEU A 114 -0.33 4.55 -3.42
CA LEU A 114 0.50 5.69 -3.06
C LEU A 114 1.47 5.98 -4.20
N ARG A 115 1.66 7.26 -4.54
CA ARG A 115 2.57 7.73 -5.60
C ARG A 115 3.45 8.87 -5.11
N HIS A 116 4.74 8.79 -5.39
CA HIS A 116 5.63 9.94 -5.22
C HIS A 116 5.53 10.84 -6.45
N THR A 117 5.34 12.14 -6.21
CA THR A 117 5.51 13.13 -7.28
C THR A 117 7.00 13.41 -7.47
N ARG A 118 7.51 13.24 -8.70
CA ARG A 118 8.94 13.35 -9.01
C ARG A 118 9.53 14.73 -8.64
N ASP A 119 8.70 15.76 -8.65
CA ASP A 119 9.18 17.15 -8.56
C ASP A 119 9.04 17.78 -7.18
N SER A 120 8.14 17.24 -6.32
CA SER A 120 7.81 17.89 -5.04
C SER A 120 7.96 17.00 -3.81
N GLY A 121 8.23 15.70 -4.00
CA GLY A 121 8.27 14.73 -2.90
C GLY A 121 6.91 14.50 -2.23
N VAL A 122 5.85 15.17 -2.71
CA VAL A 122 4.49 15.02 -2.21
C VAL A 122 3.99 13.62 -2.52
N LEU A 123 3.37 13.01 -1.51
CA LEU A 123 2.68 11.75 -1.61
C LEU A 123 1.24 11.97 -2.10
N ILE A 124 0.88 11.29 -3.19
CA ILE A 124 -0.47 11.26 -3.72
C ILE A 124 -1.08 9.90 -3.43
N THR A 125 -2.33 9.91 -2.97
CA THR A 125 -3.13 8.70 -2.79
C THR A 125 -4.16 8.65 -3.93
N GLU A 126 -4.27 7.50 -4.58
CA GLU A 126 -5.32 7.16 -5.52
C GLU A 126 -6.17 6.05 -4.89
N TRP A 127 -7.41 6.35 -4.56
CA TRP A 127 -8.35 5.42 -3.94
C TRP A 127 -8.83 4.35 -4.93
N GLY A 128 -8.98 3.12 -4.44
CA GLY A 128 -9.39 1.94 -5.19
C GLY A 128 -10.72 1.41 -4.66
N ALA A 129 -10.71 0.15 -4.20
CA ALA A 129 -11.88 -0.47 -3.58
C ALA A 129 -12.20 0.12 -2.20
N LEU A 130 -11.19 0.64 -1.49
CA LEU A 130 -11.41 1.41 -0.27
C LEU A 130 -11.50 2.89 -0.65
N THR A 131 -12.64 3.49 -0.35
CA THR A 131 -12.90 4.92 -0.52
C THR A 131 -13.52 5.42 0.79
N PRO A 132 -12.83 6.27 1.55
CA PRO A 132 -13.38 6.92 2.74
C PRO A 132 -14.59 7.80 2.39
N ASP A 133 -15.49 7.99 3.34
CA ASP A 133 -16.77 8.69 3.09
C ASP A 133 -16.55 10.19 2.80
N SER A 134 -15.54 10.81 3.40
CA SER A 134 -15.24 12.23 3.18
C SER A 134 -14.47 12.53 1.88
N VAL A 135 -14.15 11.51 1.08
CA VAL A 135 -13.32 11.65 -0.12
C VAL A 135 -14.18 11.95 -1.33
N GLU A 136 -14.07 13.18 -1.83
CA GLU A 136 -14.77 13.63 -3.04
C GLU A 136 -14.00 13.29 -4.32
N GLU A 137 -12.67 13.37 -4.28
CA GLU A 137 -11.80 13.10 -5.42
C GLU A 137 -11.09 11.75 -5.27
N LYS A 138 -11.12 10.94 -6.34
CA LYS A 138 -10.46 9.63 -6.35
C LYS A 138 -8.95 9.73 -6.10
N THR A 139 -8.32 10.86 -6.46
CA THR A 139 -6.88 11.06 -6.37
C THR A 139 -6.58 12.38 -5.68
N GLY A 140 -5.72 12.37 -4.67
CA GLY A 140 -5.40 13.58 -3.91
C GLY A 140 -4.32 13.41 -2.85
N LYS A 141 -4.07 14.47 -2.08
CA LYS A 141 -3.14 14.45 -0.95
C LYS A 141 -3.91 14.00 0.30
N TYR A 142 -3.92 12.70 0.55
CA TYR A 142 -4.63 12.10 1.69
C TYR A 142 -3.65 11.58 2.74
N PHE A 143 -2.93 10.50 2.42
CA PHE A 143 -1.91 9.99 3.34
C PHE A 143 -0.68 10.90 3.40
N ALA A 144 -0.18 11.09 4.61
CA ALA A 144 1.12 11.69 4.89
C ALA A 144 1.99 10.72 5.67
N ARG A 145 3.27 10.60 5.29
CA ARG A 145 4.25 9.83 6.06
C ARG A 145 4.60 10.57 7.35
N GLN A 146 4.67 9.83 8.46
CA GLN A 146 5.07 10.33 9.78
C GLN A 146 6.58 10.21 10.01
#